data_AF-A0A9E2EBH9-F1
#
_entry.id   AF-A0A9E2EBH9-F1
#
_cell.length_a   1.000
_cell.length_b   1.000
_cell.length_c   1.000
_cell.angle_alpha   90.00
_cell.angle_beta   90.00
_cell.angle_gamma   90.00
#
_symmetry.space_group_name_H-M   'P 1'
#
loop_
_entity.id
_entity.type
_entity.pdbx_description
1 polymer ?
#
loop_
_entity_poly.entity_id
_entity_poly.type
_entity_poly.pdbx_seq_one_letter_code
_entity_poly.pdbx_strand_id
1 'polypeptide(L)'
;MEIKGPSVDIVRAVKDRLGIDSKIKVYPWAQGYKYLETRRNTVLFSTTRSRKREKLFKWVGPLAEKKIGIFARRDRSIKIRTLKDTKRYLIGVQRNGHGMQYLQDRGFTNFDESTTALANLRKLMAGRIDLWFASNATLAGNSKRLNVDVNLF
;
A
#
# COMPACT_ATOMS: atom_id res chain seq x y z
N MET A 1 1.37 13.68 17.51
CA MET A 1 2.40 12.83 16.87
C MET A 1 2.72 13.43 15.50
N GLU A 2 3.98 13.75 15.24
CA GLU A 2 4.39 14.41 14.00
C GLU A 2 4.40 13.42 12.82
N ILE A 3 3.80 13.80 11.68
CA ILE A 3 3.80 12.96 10.47
C ILE A 3 5.18 13.08 9.82
N LYS A 4 5.86 11.95 9.58
CA LYS A 4 7.21 11.92 9.00
C LYS A 4 7.32 10.91 7.87
N GLY A 5 8.27 11.13 6.97
CA GLY A 5 8.68 10.21 5.92
C GLY A 5 8.96 10.90 4.58
N PRO A 6 9.68 10.25 3.66
CA PRO A 6 10.20 10.91 2.46
C PRO A 6 9.13 11.63 1.63
N SER A 7 7.98 11.00 1.39
CA SER A 7 6.88 11.65 0.65
C SER A 7 6.31 12.87 1.37
N VAL A 8 6.32 12.86 2.71
CA VAL A 8 5.81 13.97 3.53
C VAL A 8 6.77 15.15 3.41
N ASP A 9 8.06 14.89 3.43
CA ASP A 9 9.11 15.91 3.34
C ASP A 9 9.12 16.58 1.96
N ILE A 10 8.93 15.80 0.89
CA ILE A 10 8.74 16.33 -0.47
C ILE A 10 7.49 17.22 -0.53
N VAL A 11 6.34 16.76 -0.01
CA VAL A 11 5.09 17.53 -0.05
C VAL A 11 5.21 18.81 0.80
N ARG A 12 5.89 18.76 1.94
CA ARG A 12 6.20 19.97 2.73
C ARG A 12 7.01 20.96 1.93
N ALA A 13 8.13 20.55 1.34
CA ALA A 13 8.96 21.42 0.53
C ALA A 13 8.20 22.06 -0.64
N VAL A 14 7.30 21.31 -1.29
CA VAL A 14 6.42 21.84 -2.35
C VAL A 14 5.44 22.87 -1.79
N LYS A 15 4.80 22.59 -0.64
CA LYS A 15 3.88 23.53 0.01
C LYS A 15 4.60 24.82 0.40
N ASP A 16 5.79 24.71 0.97
CA ASP A 16 6.58 25.85 1.44
C ASP A 16 6.99 26.74 0.26
N ARG A 17 7.45 26.13 -0.85
CA ARG A 17 7.78 26.85 -2.09
C ARG A 17 6.58 27.56 -2.73
N LEU A 18 5.37 27.05 -2.52
CA LEU A 18 4.13 27.60 -3.06
C LEU A 18 3.39 28.52 -2.05
N GLY A 19 3.90 28.69 -0.83
CA GLY A 19 3.22 29.45 0.22
C GLY A 19 1.88 28.82 0.67
N ILE A 20 1.72 27.50 0.55
CA ILE A 20 0.46 26.80 0.88
C ILE A 20 0.45 26.41 2.36
N ASP A 21 -0.31 27.16 3.16
CA ASP A 21 -0.57 26.81 4.55
C ASP A 21 -1.78 25.87 4.70
N SER A 22 -1.51 24.57 4.52
CA SER A 22 -2.48 23.50 4.82
C SER A 22 -1.86 22.38 5.64
N LYS A 23 -2.69 21.67 6.41
CA LYS A 23 -2.25 20.54 7.24
C LYS A 23 -2.26 19.23 6.45
N ILE A 24 -1.17 18.48 6.53
CA ILE A 24 -1.13 17.08 6.07
C ILE A 24 -1.90 16.22 7.08
N LYS A 25 -2.80 15.36 6.57
CA LYS A 25 -3.63 14.47 7.39
C LYS A 25 -3.51 13.02 6.89
N VAL A 26 -3.55 12.07 7.81
CA VAL A 26 -3.53 10.62 7.50
C VAL A 26 -4.94 10.06 7.59
N TYR A 27 -5.37 9.35 6.55
CA TYR A 27 -6.66 8.67 6.49
C TYR A 27 -6.49 7.21 6.06
N PRO A 28 -7.44 6.31 6.39
CA PRO A 28 -7.57 5.03 5.72
C PRO A 28 -7.61 5.22 4.20
N TRP A 29 -6.92 4.36 3.44
CA TRP A 29 -6.74 4.54 2.00
C TRP A 29 -8.06 4.77 1.23
N ALA A 30 -9.06 3.91 1.47
CA ALA A 30 -10.37 4.03 0.83
C ALA A 30 -11.05 5.38 1.09
N GLN A 31 -10.87 5.96 2.28
CA GLN A 31 -11.42 7.26 2.64
C GLN A 31 -10.66 8.40 1.97
N GLY A 32 -9.32 8.36 1.97
CA GLY A 32 -8.50 9.35 1.28
C GLY A 32 -8.76 9.36 -0.24
N TYR A 33 -8.92 8.17 -0.83
CA TYR A 33 -9.27 8.01 -2.24
C TYR A 33 -10.67 8.57 -2.55
N LYS A 34 -11.68 8.27 -1.71
CA LYS A 34 -13.03 8.85 -1.87
C LYS A 34 -13.03 10.38 -1.79
N TYR A 35 -12.19 10.98 -0.93
CA TYR A 35 -12.05 12.44 -0.88
C TYR A 35 -11.41 13.00 -2.14
N LEU A 36 -10.44 12.30 -2.73
CA LEU A 36 -9.85 12.70 -4.01
C LEU A 36 -10.88 12.71 -5.14
N GLU A 37 -11.85 11.79 -5.13
CA GLU A 37 -12.91 11.71 -6.14
C GLU A 37 -14.03 12.73 -5.94
N THR A 38 -14.38 13.04 -4.69
CA THR A 38 -15.60 13.79 -4.38
C THR A 38 -15.36 15.24 -3.96
N ARG A 39 -14.12 15.64 -3.64
CA ARG A 39 -13.80 16.99 -3.16
C ARG A 39 -12.89 17.73 -4.13
N ARG A 40 -13.21 19.00 -4.37
CA ARG A 40 -12.33 19.93 -5.10
C ARG A 40 -11.08 20.23 -4.27
N ASN A 41 -10.01 20.63 -4.95
CA ASN A 41 -8.75 21.09 -4.34
C ASN A 41 -8.13 20.11 -3.32
N THR A 42 -8.26 18.82 -3.60
CA THR A 42 -7.74 17.75 -2.75
C THR A 42 -6.53 17.09 -3.40
N VAL A 43 -5.45 16.92 -2.62
CA VAL A 43 -4.24 16.20 -3.05
C VAL A 43 -4.11 14.93 -2.21
N LEU A 44 -3.97 13.79 -2.88
CA LEU A 44 -3.64 12.51 -2.26
C LEU A 44 -2.29 12.04 -2.77
N PHE A 45 -1.30 12.00 -1.89
CA PHE A 45 0.07 11.62 -2.23
C PHE A 45 0.39 10.19 -1.78
N SER A 46 1.47 9.64 -2.32
CA SER A 46 1.85 8.21 -2.22
C SER A 46 0.83 7.25 -2.87
N THR A 47 0.09 7.73 -3.87
CA THR A 47 -0.86 6.94 -4.66
C THR A 47 -0.14 6.14 -5.75
N THR A 48 -0.42 4.84 -5.86
CA THR A 48 0.05 4.04 -7.00
C THR A 48 -0.63 4.51 -8.29
N ARG A 49 0.18 4.96 -9.26
CA ARG A 49 -0.22 5.23 -10.64
C ARG A 49 -0.46 3.92 -11.37
N SER A 50 -1.61 3.81 -12.05
CA SER A 50 -2.00 2.60 -12.79
C SER A 50 -2.85 2.99 -13.99
N ARG A 51 -2.90 2.12 -15.01
CA ARG A 51 -3.74 2.35 -16.21
C ARG A 51 -5.20 2.66 -15.87
N LYS A 52 -5.75 2.02 -14.84
CA LYS A 52 -7.14 2.22 -14.37
C LYS A 52 -7.37 3.61 -13.74
N ARG A 53 -6.33 4.22 -13.17
CA ARG A 53 -6.41 5.54 -12.50
C ARG A 53 -5.85 6.69 -13.33
N GLU A 54 -5.15 6.37 -14.41
CA GLU A 54 -4.41 7.32 -15.24
C GLU A 54 -5.29 8.51 -15.68
N LYS A 55 -6.50 8.20 -16.15
CA LYS A 55 -7.46 9.20 -16.65
C LYS A 55 -8.34 9.83 -15.56
N LEU A 56 -8.26 9.35 -14.31
CA LEU A 56 -9.13 9.81 -13.23
C LEU A 56 -8.58 11.05 -12.51
N PHE A 57 -7.26 11.26 -12.54
CA PHE A 57 -6.60 12.29 -11.73
C PHE A 57 -5.49 12.99 -12.51
N LYS A 58 -5.10 14.17 -12.01
CA LYS A 58 -3.86 14.84 -12.41
C LYS A 58 -2.70 14.28 -11.58
N TRP A 59 -1.63 13.87 -12.25
CA TRP A 59 -0.46 13.28 -11.60
C TRP A 59 0.69 14.29 -11.55
N VAL A 60 1.34 14.40 -10.38
CA VAL A 60 2.49 15.30 -10.18
C VAL A 60 3.68 14.48 -9.72
N GLY A 61 4.61 14.24 -10.65
CA GLY A 61 5.92 13.59 -10.44
C GLY A 61 5.89 12.18 -9.83
N PRO A 62 6.92 11.35 -10.06
CA PRO A 62 7.13 10.22 -9.17
C PRO A 62 7.63 10.75 -7.82
N LEU A 63 6.89 10.49 -6.74
CA LEU A 63 7.40 10.72 -5.37
C LEU A 63 8.37 9.61 -4.94
N ALA A 64 8.17 8.41 -5.47
CA ALA A 64 9.01 7.24 -5.24
C ALA A 64 8.65 6.16 -6.27
N GLU A 65 9.65 5.37 -6.65
CA GLU A 65 9.45 4.11 -7.35
C GLU A 65 9.48 2.95 -6.35
N LYS A 66 8.56 2.00 -6.50
CA LYS A 66 8.42 0.88 -5.57
C LYS A 66 8.18 -0.41 -6.32
N LYS A 67 8.82 -1.47 -5.85
CA LYS A 67 8.54 -2.84 -6.32
C LYS A 67 7.36 -3.38 -5.52
N ILE A 68 6.28 -3.72 -6.23
CA ILE A 68 5.08 -4.34 -5.67
C ILE A 68 5.16 -5.84 -5.96
N GLY A 69 4.83 -6.64 -4.95
CA GLY A 69 4.84 -8.10 -5.05
C GLY A 69 4.02 -8.74 -3.96
N ILE A 70 4.21 -10.06 -3.83
CA ILE A 70 3.58 -10.87 -2.80
C ILE A 70 4.69 -11.37 -1.87
N PHE A 71 4.50 -11.19 -0.57
CA PHE A 71 5.42 -11.63 0.47
C PHE A 71 4.80 -12.80 1.23
N ALA A 72 5.63 -13.78 1.57
CA ALA A 72 5.30 -14.92 2.42
C ALA A 72 6.31 -14.96 3.56
N ARG A 73 5.99 -15.60 4.68
CA ARG A 73 7.06 -15.93 5.64
C ARG A 73 7.94 -17.04 5.08
N ARG A 74 9.25 -16.89 5.23
CA ARG A 74 10.26 -17.84 4.74
C ARG A 74 10.11 -19.23 5.36
N ASP A 75 9.74 -19.31 6.63
CA ASP A 75 9.57 -20.56 7.35
C ASP A 75 8.33 -21.37 6.93
N ARG A 76 7.39 -20.78 6.19
CA ARG A 76 6.24 -21.48 5.62
C ARG A 76 6.57 -22.29 4.37
N SER A 77 7.80 -22.17 3.84
CA SER A 77 8.27 -22.92 2.67
C SER A 77 7.32 -22.87 1.46
N ILE A 78 6.60 -21.74 1.29
CA ILE A 78 5.63 -21.56 0.21
C ILE A 78 6.38 -21.45 -1.13
N LYS A 79 6.02 -22.32 -2.08
CA LYS A 79 6.58 -22.32 -3.44
C LYS A 79 5.60 -21.70 -4.43
N ILE A 80 5.96 -20.55 -4.97
CA ILE A 80 5.20 -19.79 -5.97
C ILE A 80 6.08 -19.63 -7.20
N ARG A 81 5.65 -20.18 -8.35
CA ARG A 81 6.34 -19.99 -9.64
C ARG A 81 5.58 -19.00 -10.52
N THR A 82 4.27 -19.01 -10.41
CA THR A 82 3.36 -18.16 -11.18
C THR A 82 2.40 -17.44 -10.25
N LEU A 83 1.80 -16.35 -10.72
CA LEU A 83 0.75 -15.69 -9.97
C LEU A 83 -0.41 -16.65 -9.65
N LYS A 84 -0.76 -17.58 -10.55
CA LYS A 84 -1.84 -18.56 -10.36
C LYS A 84 -1.60 -19.47 -9.15
N ASP A 85 -0.34 -19.79 -8.83
CA ASP A 85 0.01 -20.58 -7.64
C ASP A 85 -0.44 -19.92 -6.34
N THR A 86 -0.67 -18.61 -6.34
CA THR A 86 -1.10 -17.88 -5.16
C THR A 86 -2.60 -18.01 -4.87
N LYS A 87 -3.41 -18.56 -5.80
CA LYS A 87 -4.86 -18.72 -5.64
C LYS A 87 -5.27 -19.66 -4.50
N ARG A 88 -4.39 -20.58 -4.09
CA ARG A 88 -4.64 -21.55 -3.01
C ARG A 88 -4.36 -21.03 -1.60
N TYR A 89 -3.81 -19.82 -1.47
CA TYR A 89 -3.35 -19.26 -0.21
C TYR A 89 -4.19 -18.05 0.18
N LEU A 90 -4.39 -17.77 1.47
CA LEU A 90 -5.12 -16.57 1.86
C LEU A 90 -4.24 -15.32 1.68
N ILE A 91 -4.68 -14.37 0.84
CA ILE A 91 -3.89 -13.18 0.49
C ILE A 91 -4.40 -11.96 1.25
N GLY A 92 -3.58 -11.42 2.15
CA GLY A 92 -3.79 -10.11 2.75
C GLY A 92 -3.68 -9.00 1.71
N VAL A 93 -4.71 -8.15 1.61
CA VAL A 93 -4.75 -7.00 0.69
C VAL A 93 -5.20 -5.74 1.42
N GLN A 94 -4.87 -4.57 0.88
CA GLN A 94 -5.48 -3.33 1.33
C GLN A 94 -6.85 -3.17 0.67
N ARG A 95 -7.89 -2.95 1.47
CA ARG A 95 -9.27 -2.72 0.98
C ARG A 95 -9.30 -1.58 -0.03
N ASN A 96 -9.89 -1.82 -1.20
CA ASN A 96 -9.93 -0.91 -2.36
C ASN A 96 -8.55 -0.39 -2.80
N GLY A 97 -7.49 -1.09 -2.41
CA GLY A 97 -6.11 -0.80 -2.78
C GLY A 97 -5.80 -1.30 -4.19
N HIS A 98 -4.66 -0.85 -4.72
CA HIS A 98 -4.20 -1.28 -6.04
C HIS A 98 -4.03 -2.81 -6.12
N GLY A 99 -3.50 -3.44 -5.07
CA GLY A 99 -3.28 -4.89 -5.05
C GLY A 99 -4.56 -5.72 -5.14
N MET A 100 -5.60 -5.33 -4.39
CA MET A 100 -6.90 -5.98 -4.45
C MET A 100 -7.49 -5.89 -5.87
N GLN A 101 -7.51 -4.69 -6.45
CA GLN A 101 -8.01 -4.47 -7.83
C GLN A 101 -7.20 -5.28 -8.85
N TYR A 102 -5.87 -5.27 -8.74
CA TYR A 102 -4.97 -6.01 -9.64
C TYR A 102 -5.23 -7.52 -9.65
N LEU A 103 -5.49 -8.10 -8.47
CA LEU A 103 -5.79 -9.52 -8.31
C LEU A 103 -7.24 -9.85 -8.72
N GLN A 104 -8.21 -9.01 -8.37
CA GLN A 104 -9.61 -9.17 -8.79
C GLN A 104 -9.76 -9.18 -10.31
N ASP A 105 -9.08 -8.27 -11.02
CA ASP A 105 -9.06 -8.23 -12.48
C ASP A 105 -8.48 -9.52 -13.13
N ARG A 106 -7.90 -10.43 -12.31
CA ARG A 106 -7.34 -11.74 -12.71
C ARG A 106 -8.09 -12.94 -12.11
N GLY A 107 -9.30 -12.70 -11.59
CA GLY A 107 -10.19 -13.73 -11.06
C GLY A 107 -9.68 -14.36 -9.76
N PHE A 108 -9.04 -13.57 -8.90
CA PHE A 108 -8.76 -13.95 -7.51
C PHE A 108 -9.95 -13.57 -6.63
N THR A 109 -10.23 -14.40 -5.63
CA THR A 109 -11.34 -14.21 -4.67
C THR A 109 -10.90 -14.49 -3.22
N ASN A 110 -9.69 -15.02 -3.03
CA ASN A 110 -9.09 -15.48 -1.78
C ASN A 110 -8.42 -14.33 -1.01
N PHE A 111 -9.19 -13.31 -0.66
CA PHE A 111 -8.68 -12.10 0.00
C PHE A 111 -9.01 -12.07 1.50
N ASP A 112 -8.04 -11.62 2.29
CA ASP A 112 -8.29 -11.06 3.61
C ASP A 112 -8.01 -9.55 3.57
N GLU A 113 -9.08 -8.76 3.68
CA GLU A 113 -9.01 -7.32 3.52
C GLU A 113 -8.55 -6.61 4.80
N SER A 114 -7.78 -5.54 4.65
CA SER A 114 -7.44 -4.66 5.77
C SER A 114 -7.38 -3.21 5.40
N THR A 115 -7.68 -2.37 6.39
CA THR A 115 -7.68 -0.91 6.27
C THR A 115 -6.27 -0.33 6.42
N THR A 116 -5.33 -1.07 7.04
CA THR A 116 -3.94 -0.63 7.26
C THR A 116 -2.92 -1.71 6.86
N ALA A 117 -1.74 -1.27 6.42
CA ALA A 117 -0.61 -2.15 6.14
C ALA A 117 -0.10 -2.86 7.41
N LEU A 118 -0.14 -2.17 8.55
CA LEU A 118 0.28 -2.71 9.84
C LEU A 118 -0.57 -3.91 10.26
N ALA A 119 -1.88 -3.87 10.02
CA ALA A 119 -2.79 -4.98 10.28
C ALA A 119 -2.44 -6.20 9.42
N ASN A 120 -2.15 -6.00 8.12
CA ASN A 120 -1.72 -7.09 7.25
C ASN A 120 -0.41 -7.73 7.72
N LEU A 121 0.60 -6.93 8.08
CA LEU A 121 1.86 -7.49 8.60
C LEU A 121 1.65 -8.29 9.90
N ARG A 122 0.81 -7.81 10.83
CA ARG A 122 0.47 -8.57 12.04
C ARG A 122 -0.19 -9.91 11.73
N LYS A 123 -1.14 -9.93 10.79
CA LYS A 123 -1.81 -11.18 10.37
C LYS A 123 -0.82 -12.15 9.72
N LEU A 124 0.09 -11.65 8.88
CA LEU A 124 1.12 -12.47 8.23
C LEU A 124 2.04 -13.10 9.28
N MET A 125 2.51 -12.31 10.24
CA MET A 125 3.34 -12.79 11.36
C MET A 125 2.59 -13.79 12.23
N ALA A 126 1.29 -13.59 12.47
CA ALA A 126 0.44 -14.50 13.23
C ALA A 126 -0.03 -15.73 12.43
N GLY A 127 0.34 -15.87 11.15
CA GLY A 127 -0.10 -16.96 10.29
C GLY A 127 -1.60 -16.93 9.95
N ARG A 128 -2.29 -15.80 10.18
CA ARG A 128 -3.70 -15.61 9.84
C ARG A 128 -3.94 -15.34 8.36
N ILE A 129 -2.89 -14.92 7.65
CA ILE A 129 -2.82 -14.89 6.19
C ILE A 129 -1.53 -15.59 5.78
N ASP A 130 -1.54 -16.24 4.62
CA ASP A 130 -0.35 -16.93 4.11
C ASP A 130 0.55 -15.97 3.31
N LEU A 131 -0.09 -15.04 2.59
CA LEU A 131 0.55 -14.15 1.64
C LEU A 131 0.13 -12.70 1.90
N TRP A 132 1.01 -11.74 1.63
CA TRP A 132 0.68 -10.32 1.70
C TRP A 132 1.07 -9.61 0.40
N PHE A 133 0.09 -9.02 -0.28
CA PHE A 133 0.32 -8.18 -1.44
C PHE A 133 0.69 -6.76 -1.01
N ALA A 134 1.95 -6.36 -1.21
CA ALA A 134 2.47 -5.07 -0.75
C ALA A 134 3.66 -4.59 -1.61
N SER A 135 4.18 -3.40 -1.29
CA SER A 135 5.48 -2.95 -1.80
C SER A 135 6.60 -3.29 -0.83
N ASN A 136 7.83 -3.44 -1.34
CA ASN A 136 9.03 -3.59 -0.52
C ASN A 136 9.18 -2.48 0.53
N ALA A 137 8.91 -1.23 0.18
CA ALA A 137 8.94 -0.09 1.10
C ALA A 137 7.86 -0.20 2.20
N THR A 138 6.66 -0.70 1.85
CA THR A 138 5.58 -0.94 2.81
C THR A 138 5.99 -2.05 3.80
N LEU A 139 6.55 -3.14 3.32
CA LEU A 139 7.04 -4.23 4.15
C LEU A 139 8.11 -3.72 5.12
N ALA A 140 9.18 -3.11 4.60
CA ALA A 140 10.30 -2.61 5.41
C ALA A 140 9.84 -1.58 6.46
N GLY A 141 9.03 -0.61 6.06
CA GLY A 141 8.54 0.44 6.96
C GLY A 141 7.65 -0.08 8.09
N ASN A 142 6.79 -1.07 7.82
CA ASN A 142 5.95 -1.67 8.86
C ASN A 142 6.73 -2.69 9.71
N SER A 143 7.73 -3.37 9.14
CA SER A 143 8.61 -4.28 9.88
C SER A 143 9.39 -3.51 10.95
N LYS A 144 9.97 -2.36 10.60
CA LYS A 144 10.61 -1.45 11.57
C LYS A 144 9.64 -0.99 12.68
N ARG A 145 8.38 -0.69 12.34
CA ARG A 145 7.36 -0.26 13.31
C ARG A 145 6.93 -1.37 14.27
N LEU A 146 6.99 -2.63 13.86
CA LEU A 146 6.63 -3.79 14.68
C LEU A 146 7.83 -4.49 15.30
N ASN A 147 9.04 -3.98 15.09
CA ASN A 147 10.29 -4.66 15.47
C ASN A 147 10.37 -6.09 14.92
N VAL A 148 9.98 -6.27 13.66
CA VAL A 148 10.04 -7.53 12.91
C VAL A 148 11.25 -7.48 11.98
N ASP A 149 12.03 -8.56 11.95
CA ASP A 149 13.13 -8.70 10.98
C ASP A 149 12.56 -8.91 9.56
N VAL A 150 13.00 -8.07 8.62
CA VAL A 150 12.57 -8.14 7.22
C VAL A 150 13.10 -9.40 6.50
N ASN A 151 14.14 -10.04 7.03
CA ASN A 151 14.70 -11.27 6.46
C ASN A 151 13.80 -12.51 6.69
N LEU A 152 12.74 -12.36 7.48
CA LEU A 152 11.72 -13.39 7.68
C LEU A 152 10.81 -13.59 6.46
N PHE A 153 10.97 -12.77 5.41
CA PHE A 153 10.17 -12.80 4.19
C PHE A 153 10.97 -13.20 2.93
#